data_AF-A0A9D6KK17-F1
#
_entry.id   AF-A0A9D6KK17-F1
#
_cell.length_a   1.000
_cell.length_b   1.000
_cell.length_c   1.000
_cell.angle_alpha   90.00
_cell.angle_beta   90.00
_cell.angle_gamma   90.00
#
_symmetry.space_group_name_H-M   'P 1'
#
loop_
_entity.id
_entity.type
_entity.pdbx_description
1 polymer ?
#
loop_
_entity_poly.entity_id
_entity_poly.type
_entity_poly.pdbx_seq_one_letter_code
_entity_poly.pdbx_strand_id
1 'polypeptide(L)'
;MKNSRSIIARDARQLAAALGLTPADAVEMEVRSTLNDKIVDVVRRLALTHAQVATLCGTSRTRITAIMNRNTQDVSTDLLLRILARLGYRISFSRAA
;
A
#
# COMPACT_ATOMS: atom_id res chain seq x y z
N MET A 1 -35.84 7.69 1.83
CA MET A 1 -34.49 7.22 2.22
C MET A 1 -34.26 7.63 3.66
N LYS A 2 -34.04 6.69 4.58
CA LYS A 2 -33.81 6.98 6.01
C LYS A 2 -32.56 7.85 6.13
N ASN A 3 -32.59 8.87 6.99
CA ASN A 3 -31.45 9.75 7.27
C ASN A 3 -30.25 8.93 7.77
N SER A 4 -29.39 8.48 6.87
CA SER A 4 -28.15 7.79 7.21
C SER A 4 -27.17 8.84 7.74
N ARG A 5 -26.86 8.81 9.05
CA ARG A 5 -25.73 9.56 9.59
C ARG A 5 -24.46 9.07 8.90
N SER A 6 -23.85 9.92 8.07
CA SER A 6 -22.56 9.64 7.45
C SER A 6 -21.46 9.76 8.50
N ILE A 7 -20.56 8.79 8.52
CA ILE A 7 -19.32 8.85 9.29
C ILE A 7 -18.21 9.23 8.29
N ILE A 8 -17.46 10.29 8.59
CA ILE A 8 -16.31 10.72 7.80
C ILE A 8 -15.05 10.35 8.57
N ALA A 9 -14.32 9.35 8.08
CA ALA A 9 -13.01 9.00 8.59
C ALA A 9 -11.94 9.81 7.85
N ARG A 10 -11.07 10.50 8.60
CA ARG A 10 -9.98 11.31 8.03
C ARG A 10 -8.61 10.64 8.04
N ASP A 11 -8.49 9.52 8.76
CA ASP A 11 -7.26 8.75 8.89
C ASP A 11 -7.58 7.25 9.06
N ALA A 12 -6.54 6.42 9.00
CA ALA A 12 -6.68 4.97 9.10
C ALA A 12 -7.27 4.52 10.46
N ARG A 13 -7.01 5.25 11.55
CA ARG A 13 -7.52 4.92 12.88
C ARG A 13 -9.02 5.17 12.98
N GLN A 14 -9.48 6.32 12.48
CA GLN A 14 -10.90 6.64 12.40
C GLN A 14 -11.64 5.68 11.48
N LEU A 15 -11.02 5.28 10.37
CA LEU A 15 -11.59 4.32 9.43
C LEU A 15 -11.71 2.94 10.06
N ALA A 16 -10.65 2.44 10.70
CA ALA A 16 -10.67 1.17 11.42
C ALA A 16 -11.74 1.16 12.52
N ALA A 17 -11.81 2.21 13.34
CA ALA A 17 -12.83 2.34 14.37
C ALA A 17 -14.26 2.33 13.79
N ALA A 18 -14.48 3.05 12.68
CA ALA A 18 -15.78 3.08 12.00
C ALA A 18 -16.18 1.72 11.42
N LEU A 19 -15.20 0.86 11.10
CA LEU A 19 -15.40 -0.50 10.57
C LEU A 19 -15.38 -1.59 11.66
N GLY A 20 -15.19 -1.23 12.93
CA GLY A 20 -15.09 -2.21 14.03
C GLY A 20 -13.79 -3.02 14.03
N LEU A 21 -12.73 -2.49 13.41
CA LEU A 21 -11.40 -3.11 13.35
C LEU A 21 -10.54 -2.70 14.54
N THR A 22 -9.46 -3.45 14.76
CA THR A 22 -8.52 -3.21 15.86
C THR A 22 -7.58 -2.05 15.56
N PRO A 23 -6.94 -1.45 16.57
CA PRO A 23 -5.85 -0.50 16.36
C PRO A 23 -4.68 -1.07 15.54
N ALA A 24 -4.43 -2.38 15.63
CA ALA A 24 -3.39 -3.04 14.84
C ALA A 24 -3.72 -3.05 13.35
N ASP A 25 -5.00 -3.25 12.99
CA ASP A 25 -5.46 -3.18 11.60
C ASP A 25 -5.23 -1.77 11.03
N ALA A 26 -5.50 -0.72 11.81
CA ALA A 26 -5.25 0.66 11.40
C ALA A 26 -3.76 0.91 11.07
N VAL A 27 -2.86 0.37 11.90
CA VAL A 27 -1.41 0.47 11.68
C VAL A 27 -1.02 -0.28 10.40
N GLU A 28 -1.52 -1.50 10.19
CA GLU A 28 -1.25 -2.24 8.96
C GLU A 28 -1.76 -1.49 7.72
N MET A 29 -2.98 -0.93 7.78
CA MET A 29 -3.55 -0.12 6.70
C MET A 29 -2.67 1.07 6.34
N GLU A 30 -2.21 1.81 7.34
CA GLU A 30 -1.36 3.00 7.15
C GLU A 30 0.00 2.61 6.55
N VAL A 31 0.65 1.56 7.08
CA VAL A 31 1.92 1.06 6.57
C VAL A 31 1.78 0.60 5.12
N ARG A 32 0.77 -0.23 4.82
CA ARG A 32 0.55 -0.76 3.47
C ARG A 32 0.22 0.34 2.48
N SER A 33 -0.62 1.31 2.86
CA SER A 33 -0.92 2.46 2.02
C SER A 33 0.34 3.27 1.73
N THR A 34 1.15 3.56 2.76
CA THR A 34 2.40 4.33 2.61
C THR A 34 3.39 3.63 1.67
N LEU A 35 3.58 2.32 1.83
CA LEU A 35 4.45 1.53 0.97
C LEU A 35 3.95 1.52 -0.47
N ASN A 36 2.64 1.32 -0.68
CA ASN A 36 2.05 1.28 -2.00
C ASN A 36 2.15 2.63 -2.71
N ASP A 37 1.84 3.73 -2.01
CA ASP A 37 1.98 5.09 -2.52
C ASP A 37 3.41 5.33 -3.01
N LYS A 38 4.39 4.90 -2.22
CA LYS A 38 5.79 5.03 -2.61
C LYS A 38 6.13 4.23 -3.85
N ILE A 39 5.61 3.01 -4.01
CA ILE A 39 5.83 2.20 -5.21
C ILE A 39 5.23 2.90 -6.43
N VAL A 40 3.98 3.36 -6.34
CA VAL A 40 3.30 4.07 -7.43
C VAL A 40 4.09 5.29 -7.87
N ASP A 41 4.55 6.10 -6.92
CA ASP A 41 5.34 7.30 -7.18
C ASP A 41 6.67 6.97 -7.88
N VAL A 42 7.35 5.93 -7.42
CA VAL A 42 8.65 5.52 -7.98
C VAL A 42 8.50 4.99 -9.39
N VAL A 43 7.52 4.12 -9.62
CA VAL A 43 7.25 3.55 -10.95
C VAL A 43 6.91 4.66 -11.95
N ARG A 44 6.07 5.63 -11.53
CA ARG A 44 5.73 6.80 -12.36
C ARG A 44 6.95 7.68 -12.64
N ARG A 45 7.75 8.00 -11.62
CA ARG A 45 8.95 8.84 -11.76
C ARG A 45 10.01 8.21 -12.65
N LEU A 46 10.18 6.89 -12.60
CA LEU A 46 11.11 6.15 -13.44
C LEU A 46 10.55 5.82 -14.83
N ALA A 47 9.29 6.19 -15.12
CA ALA A 47 8.58 5.89 -16.36
C ALA A 47 8.63 4.39 -16.76
N LEU A 48 8.61 3.50 -15.77
CA LEU A 48 8.68 2.06 -16.00
C LEU A 48 7.30 1.51 -16.38
N THR A 49 7.25 0.65 -17.40
CA THR A 49 6.06 -0.14 -17.71
C THR A 49 5.84 -1.20 -16.64
N HIS A 50 4.59 -1.65 -16.47
CA HIS A 50 4.28 -2.71 -15.50
C HIS A 50 5.05 -4.01 -15.78
N ALA A 51 5.37 -4.29 -17.05
CA ALA A 51 6.17 -5.44 -17.45
C ALA A 51 7.64 -5.30 -16.99
N GLN A 52 8.25 -4.13 -17.17
CA GLN A 52 9.61 -3.87 -16.69
C GLN A 52 9.72 -3.98 -15.17
N VAL A 53 8.74 -3.41 -14.45
CA VAL A 53 8.70 -3.52 -12.98
C VAL A 53 8.54 -4.97 -12.54
N ALA A 54 7.68 -5.75 -13.21
CA ALA A 54 7.46 -7.16 -12.91
C ALA A 54 8.75 -7.98 -13.07
N THR A 55 9.47 -7.77 -14.17
CA THR A 55 10.78 -8.40 -14.43
C THR A 55 11.81 -8.01 -13.39
N LEU A 56 11.98 -6.71 -13.11
CA LEU A 56 12.91 -6.21 -12.10
C LEU A 56 12.58 -6.77 -10.69
N CYS A 57 11.30 -6.80 -10.36
CA CYS A 57 10.83 -7.19 -9.03
C CYS A 57 10.62 -8.70 -8.85
N GLY A 58 10.77 -9.50 -9.91
CA GLY A 58 10.59 -10.96 -9.85
C GLY A 58 9.17 -11.34 -9.43
N THR A 59 8.17 -10.66 -9.98
CA THR A 59 6.75 -10.93 -9.70
C THR A 59 5.93 -10.86 -10.98
N SER A 60 4.64 -11.18 -10.93
CA SER A 60 3.80 -11.18 -12.13
C SER A 60 3.38 -9.76 -12.53
N ARG A 61 3.22 -9.53 -13.85
CA ARG A 61 2.69 -8.28 -14.39
C ARG A 61 1.31 -7.93 -13.81
N THR A 62 0.43 -8.93 -13.66
CA THR A 62 -0.90 -8.74 -13.06
C THR A 62 -0.80 -8.19 -11.65
N ARG A 63 0.15 -8.68 -10.85
CA ARG A 63 0.34 -8.20 -9.49
C ARG A 63 0.86 -6.77 -9.45
N ILE A 64 1.78 -6.39 -10.35
CA ILE A 64 2.19 -4.99 -10.51
C ILE A 64 1.01 -4.11 -10.91
N THR A 65 0.18 -4.54 -11.86
CA THR A 65 -1.03 -3.79 -12.24
C THR A 65 -1.97 -3.60 -11.04
N ALA A 66 -2.17 -4.63 -10.21
CA ALA A 66 -3.00 -4.53 -9.01
C ALA A 66 -2.45 -3.49 -8.01
N ILE A 67 -1.13 -3.52 -7.75
CA ILE A 67 -0.42 -2.54 -6.93
C ILE A 67 -0.60 -1.12 -7.48
N MET A 68 -0.36 -0.92 -8.78
CA MET A 68 -0.50 0.38 -9.46
C MET A 68 -1.93 0.92 -9.41
N ASN A 69 -2.93 0.04 -9.34
CA ASN A 69 -4.35 0.38 -9.21
C ASN A 69 -4.81 0.48 -7.74
N ARG A 70 -3.91 0.38 -6.77
CA ARG A 70 -4.20 0.32 -5.32
C ARG A 70 -5.15 -0.82 -4.91
N ASN A 71 -5.23 -1.87 -5.73
CA ASN A 71 -5.91 -3.11 -5.41
C ASN A 71 -4.89 -4.09 -4.79
N THR A 72 -4.68 -3.99 -3.48
CA THR A 72 -3.63 -4.74 -2.77
C THR A 72 -4.17 -5.82 -1.84
N GLN A 73 -5.41 -6.28 -2.01
CA GLN A 73 -6.02 -7.29 -1.14
C GLN A 73 -5.18 -8.57 -1.05
N ASP A 74 -4.72 -9.09 -2.21
CA ASP A 74 -3.90 -10.30 -2.30
C ASP A 74 -2.38 -10.04 -2.35
N VAL A 75 -1.95 -8.83 -1.94
CA VAL A 75 -0.55 -8.41 -1.98
C VAL A 75 -0.03 -8.29 -0.56
N SER A 76 0.92 -9.13 -0.16
CA SER A 76 1.50 -9.06 1.18
C SER A 76 2.33 -7.78 1.38
N THR A 77 2.39 -7.32 2.64
CA THR A 77 3.28 -6.22 3.05
C THR A 77 4.75 -6.52 2.74
N ASP A 78 5.19 -7.77 2.94
CA ASP A 78 6.54 -8.24 2.56
C ASP A 78 6.84 -7.99 1.08
N LEU A 79 5.89 -8.28 0.19
CA LEU A 79 6.12 -8.06 -1.22
C LEU A 79 6.26 -6.57 -1.57
N LEU A 80 5.47 -5.70 -0.95
CA LEU A 80 5.62 -4.25 -1.13
C LEU A 80 7.03 -3.79 -0.72
N LEU A 81 7.54 -4.28 0.42
CA LEU A 81 8.89 -4.00 0.90
C LEU A 81 9.95 -4.49 -0.10
N ARG A 82 9.83 -5.73 -0.60
CA ARG A 82 10.78 -6.30 -1.57
C ARG A 82 10.77 -5.55 -2.90
N ILE A 83 9.62 -5.09 -3.36
CA ILE A 83 9.49 -4.26 -4.56
C ILE A 83 10.25 -2.94 -4.37
N LEU A 84 10.02 -2.23 -3.26
CA LEU A 84 10.74 -0.98 -2.98
C LEU A 84 12.25 -1.19 -2.90
N ALA A 85 12.70 -2.25 -2.21
CA ALA A 85 14.11 -2.60 -2.13
C ALA A 85 14.73 -2.83 -3.52
N ARG A 86 14.04 -3.56 -4.40
CA ARG A 86 14.49 -3.83 -5.78
C ARG A 86 14.43 -2.60 -6.69
N LEU A 87 13.57 -1.62 -6.39
CA LEU A 87 13.54 -0.31 -7.03
C LEU A 87 14.64 0.64 -6.50
N GLY A 88 15.55 0.15 -5.64
CA GLY A 88 16.70 0.89 -5.15
C GLY A 88 16.46 1.69 -3.86
N TYR A 89 15.34 1.45 -3.17
CA TYR A 89 15.04 2.14 -1.92
C TYR A 89 15.58 1.38 -0.70
N ARG A 90 16.21 2.12 0.21
CA ARG A 90 16.53 1.61 1.55
C ARG A 90 15.33 1.79 2.46
N ILE A 91 14.95 0.70 3.11
CA ILE A 91 13.90 0.70 4.13
C ILE A 91 14.59 0.77 5.49
N SER A 92 14.19 1.71 6.32
CA SER A 92 14.65 1.85 7.69
C SER A 92 13.45 1.88 8.63
N PHE A 93 13.54 1.10 9.70
CA PHE A 93 12.60 1.18 10.82
C PHE A 93 13.26 1.99 11.93
N SER A 94 12.59 3.03 12.40
CA SER A 94 12.97 3.73 13.63
C SER A 94 12.18 3.15 14.80
N ARG A 95 12.65 3.40 16.04
CA ARG A 95 11.90 3.02 17.25
C ARG A 95 10.48 3.57 17.16
N ALA A 96 9.49 2.70 17.39
CA ALA A 96 8.16 3.13 17.76
C ALA A 96 8.31 3.84 19.13
N ALA A 97 8.10 5.16 19.12
CA ALA A 97 8.06 5.97 20.33
C ALA A 97 6.76 5.72 21.10
#